data_AF-A0A7S7RRN2-F1
#
_entry.id   AF-A0A7S7RRN2-F1
#
_cell.length_a   1.000
_cell.length_b   1.000
_cell.length_c   1.000
_cell.angle_alpha   90.00
_cell.angle_beta   90.00
_cell.angle_gamma   90.00
#
_symmetry.space_group_name_H-M   'P 1'
#
loop_
_entity.id
_entity.type
_entity.pdbx_description
1 polymer ?
#
loop_
_entity_poly.entity_id
_entity_poly.type
_entity_poly.pdbx_seq_one_letter_code
_entity_poly.pdbx_strand_id
1 'polypeptide(L)'
;MVVDPNVKLHDSVTASRSGKDAEEAKYAIGQKVELLEDIVNDGTYPHAKIGSLMMPKGSIGYIKDMGEFLQVIRVYEVHFFGTEMEVDIIGCREHELKLIEDGYVSEDILEQEAMKAHREKMAKLNK
;
A
#
# COMPACT_ATOMS: atom_id res chain seq x y z
N MET A 1 10.99 -5.32 35.21
CA MET A 1 9.63 -4.75 35.22
C MET A 1 8.68 -5.94 35.25
N VAL A 2 8.06 -6.23 36.39
CA VAL A 2 7.14 -7.37 36.51
C VAL A 2 5.79 -6.89 35.99
N VAL A 3 5.44 -7.31 34.79
CA VAL A 3 4.10 -7.08 34.22
C VAL A 3 3.14 -8.04 34.92
N ASP A 4 2.04 -7.53 35.46
CA ASP A 4 1.01 -8.34 36.11
C ASP A 4 0.38 -9.28 35.06
N PRO A 5 0.41 -10.61 35.25
CA PRO A 5 -0.15 -11.58 34.31
C PRO A 5 -1.65 -11.41 34.05
N ASN A 6 -2.37 -10.70 34.91
CA ASN A 6 -3.82 -10.48 34.81
C ASN A 6 -4.17 -9.15 34.14
N VAL A 7 -3.19 -8.33 33.73
CA VAL A 7 -3.45 -7.14 32.93
C VAL A 7 -3.92 -7.59 31.55
N LYS A 8 -5.21 -7.39 31.29
CA LYS A 8 -5.81 -7.62 29.98
C LYS A 8 -5.31 -6.52 29.04
N LEU A 9 -4.24 -6.81 28.31
CA LEU A 9 -3.75 -5.97 27.22
C LEU A 9 -4.79 -6.00 26.10
N HIS A 10 -5.46 -4.87 25.89
CA HIS A 10 -6.22 -4.60 24.68
C HIS A 10 -5.24 -4.16 23.57
N ASP A 11 -4.20 -4.97 23.30
CA ASP A 11 -3.17 -4.67 22.29
C ASP A 11 -3.72 -4.76 20.87
N SER A 12 -4.87 -5.38 20.69
CA SER A 12 -5.62 -5.27 19.46
C SER A 12 -6.41 -3.96 19.49
N VAL A 13 -5.86 -2.90 18.90
CA VAL A 13 -6.70 -1.92 18.23
C VAL A 13 -7.31 -2.66 17.03
N THR A 14 -8.34 -3.48 17.30
CA THR A 14 -8.98 -4.41 16.35
C THR A 14 -9.96 -3.66 15.44
N ALA A 15 -9.59 -2.46 14.99
CA ALA A 15 -10.34 -1.88 13.91
C ALA A 15 -10.00 -2.73 12.67
N SER A 16 -10.91 -3.63 12.31
CA SER A 16 -10.82 -4.38 11.06
C SER A 16 -10.57 -3.39 9.94
N ARG A 17 -9.67 -3.74 9.00
CA ARG A 17 -9.46 -2.94 7.79
C ARG A 17 -10.79 -2.56 7.15
N SER A 18 -10.81 -1.42 6.47
CA SER A 18 -11.96 -0.98 5.69
C SER A 18 -12.41 -2.13 4.79
N GLY A 19 -13.71 -2.40 4.68
CA GLY A 19 -14.22 -3.54 3.91
C GLY A 19 -13.88 -3.52 2.41
N LYS A 20 -13.26 -2.44 1.92
CA LYS A 20 -12.77 -2.27 0.56
C LYS A 20 -11.27 -2.54 0.39
N ASP A 21 -10.52 -2.68 1.48
CA ASP A 21 -9.06 -2.87 1.46
C ASP A 21 -8.73 -4.28 1.95
N ALA A 22 -7.75 -4.94 1.31
CA ALA A 22 -7.27 -6.23 1.76
C ALA A 22 -6.49 -6.12 3.09
N GLU A 23 -6.40 -7.23 3.81
CA GLU A 23 -5.64 -7.33 5.05
C GLU A 23 -4.14 -7.05 4.80
N GLU A 24 -3.59 -7.72 3.79
CA GLU A 24 -2.23 -7.52 3.29
C GLU A 24 -2.17 -6.46 2.19
N ALA A 25 -1.03 -5.79 2.05
CA ALA A 25 -0.84 -4.80 0.99
C ALA A 25 -0.81 -5.48 -0.38
N LYS A 26 -1.75 -5.11 -1.25
CA LYS A 26 -1.84 -5.65 -2.61
C LYS A 26 -0.72 -5.17 -3.52
N TYR A 27 -0.15 -4.00 -3.24
CA TYR A 27 0.87 -3.38 -4.08
C TYR A 27 2.11 -2.97 -3.28
N ALA A 28 3.25 -2.96 -3.97
CA ALA A 28 4.56 -2.59 -3.42
C ALA A 28 5.09 -1.28 -4.04
N ILE A 29 6.03 -0.65 -3.33
CA ILE A 29 6.75 0.53 -3.83
C ILE A 29 7.45 0.19 -5.15
N GLY A 30 7.36 1.10 -6.12
CA GLY A 30 7.94 0.95 -7.46
C GLY A 30 7.04 0.25 -8.48
N GLN A 31 5.90 -0.33 -8.06
CA GLN A 31 4.99 -0.97 -9.00
C GLN A 31 4.20 0.03 -9.85
N LYS A 32 3.98 -0.36 -11.11
CA LYS A 32 3.23 0.41 -12.10
C LYS A 32 1.74 0.10 -12.03
N VAL A 33 0.93 1.12 -11.86
CA VAL A 33 -0.51 1.02 -11.67
C VAL A 33 -1.30 1.93 -12.60
N GLU A 34 -2.52 1.51 -12.92
CA GLU A 34 -3.53 2.26 -13.68
C GLU A 34 -4.70 2.62 -12.77
N LEU A 35 -5.24 3.82 -12.92
CA LEU A 35 -6.48 4.22 -12.27
C LEU A 35 -7.71 3.57 -12.93
N LEU A 36 -8.57 2.98 -12.11
CA LEU A 36 -9.84 2.37 -12.54
C LEU A 36 -11.01 3.36 -12.58
N GLU A 37 -10.91 4.45 -11.82
CA GLU A 37 -11.95 5.46 -11.64
C GLU A 37 -11.33 6.87 -11.65
N ASP A 38 -12.16 7.89 -11.85
CA ASP A 38 -11.73 9.29 -11.77
C ASP A 38 -11.47 9.65 -10.32
N ILE A 39 -10.29 10.20 -10.02
CA ILE A 39 -9.98 10.67 -8.68
C ILE A 39 -10.41 12.13 -8.56
N VAL A 40 -11.24 12.38 -7.56
CA VAL A 40 -11.85 13.67 -7.29
C VAL A 40 -11.49 14.08 -5.86
N ASN A 41 -11.23 15.37 -5.66
CA ASN A 41 -10.91 15.87 -4.32
C ASN A 41 -12.10 15.69 -3.37
N ASP A 42 -11.95 14.83 -2.37
CA ASP A 42 -12.93 14.56 -1.31
C ASP A 42 -12.83 15.56 -0.13
N GLY A 43 -11.91 16.52 -0.21
CA GLY A 43 -11.63 17.52 0.81
C GLY A 43 -10.32 17.27 1.58
N THR A 44 -9.60 16.20 1.25
CA THR A 44 -8.27 15.94 1.80
C THR A 44 -7.20 16.86 1.20
N TYR A 45 -7.39 17.34 -0.03
CA TYR A 45 -6.43 18.23 -0.70
C TYR A 45 -6.83 19.72 -0.52
N PRO A 46 -6.00 20.55 0.13
CA PRO A 46 -6.39 21.90 0.54
C PRO A 46 -6.38 22.95 -0.59
N HIS A 47 -5.69 22.69 -1.70
CA HIS A 47 -5.51 23.68 -2.77
C HIS A 47 -6.51 23.55 -3.93
N ALA A 48 -7.32 22.49 -3.95
CA ALA A 48 -8.40 22.34 -4.92
C ALA A 48 -9.76 22.37 -4.22
N LYS A 49 -10.83 22.70 -4.95
CA LYS A 49 -12.20 22.63 -4.39
C LYS A 49 -12.63 21.16 -4.25
N ILE A 50 -13.45 20.89 -3.25
CA ILE A 50 -14.14 19.59 -3.11
C ILE A 50 -14.93 19.32 -4.39
N GLY A 51 -14.83 18.11 -4.93
CA GLY A 51 -15.48 17.72 -6.19
C GLY A 51 -14.67 18.04 -7.45
N SER A 52 -13.47 18.64 -7.34
CA SER A 52 -12.62 18.90 -8.51
C SER A 52 -11.91 17.62 -8.96
N LEU A 53 -11.88 17.36 -10.27
CA LEU A 53 -11.13 16.26 -10.85
C LEU A 53 -9.63 16.47 -10.61
N MET A 54 -8.99 15.52 -9.93
CA MET A 54 -7.56 15.54 -9.64
C MET A 54 -6.77 14.68 -10.63
N MET A 55 -7.33 13.53 -11.03
CA MET A 55 -6.70 12.66 -12.02
C MET A 55 -7.76 11.85 -12.76
N PRO A 56 -7.72 11.79 -14.11
CA PRO A 56 -8.69 11.00 -14.86
C PRO A 56 -8.40 9.50 -14.78
N LYS A 57 -9.46 8.71 -14.92
CA LYS A 57 -9.41 7.26 -15.11
C LYS A 57 -8.47 6.89 -16.26
N GLY A 58 -7.75 5.78 -16.11
CA GLY A 58 -6.79 5.28 -17.09
C GLY A 58 -5.41 5.94 -17.01
N SER A 59 -5.23 6.92 -16.12
CA SER A 59 -3.90 7.48 -15.89
C SER A 59 -2.98 6.43 -15.27
N ILE A 60 -1.73 6.43 -15.74
CA ILE A 60 -0.71 5.48 -15.34
C ILE A 60 0.27 6.17 -14.41
N GLY A 61 0.55 5.54 -13.27
CA GLY A 61 1.50 6.04 -12.29
C GLY A 61 2.31 4.92 -11.66
N TYR A 62 3.21 5.32 -10.76
CA TYR A 62 4.05 4.40 -10.00
C TYR A 62 3.81 4.63 -8.51
N ILE A 63 3.77 3.54 -7.74
CA ILE A 63 3.62 3.62 -6.28
C ILE A 63 4.93 4.16 -5.70
N LYS A 64 4.83 5.34 -5.10
CA LYS A 64 5.95 6.01 -4.42
C LYS A 64 6.05 5.56 -2.97
N ASP A 65 4.92 5.46 -2.28
CA ASP A 65 4.84 5.06 -0.86
C ASP A 65 3.47 4.47 -0.52
N MET A 66 3.32 3.91 0.68
CA MET A 66 2.06 3.41 1.22
C MET A 66 1.90 3.80 2.69
N GLY A 67 0.74 4.35 3.01
CA GLY A 67 0.38 4.77 4.36
C GLY A 67 -0.98 4.25 4.80
N GLU A 68 -1.31 4.54 6.05
CA GLU A 68 -2.58 4.13 6.65
C GLU A 68 -3.30 5.33 7.26
N PHE A 69 -4.60 5.43 6.97
CA PHE A 69 -5.48 6.41 7.59
C PHE A 69 -6.30 5.75 8.69
N LEU A 70 -6.23 6.30 9.90
CA LEU A 70 -6.88 5.77 11.10
C LEU A 70 -6.56 4.29 11.39
N GLN A 71 -5.44 3.76 10.87
CA GLN A 71 -5.02 2.34 10.93
C GLN A 71 -6.00 1.36 10.24
N VAL A 72 -7.07 1.86 9.64
CA VAL A 72 -8.14 1.04 9.04
C VAL A 72 -8.08 1.07 7.53
N ILE A 73 -7.71 2.21 6.95
CA ILE A 73 -7.87 2.43 5.52
C ILE A 73 -6.51 2.64 4.88
N ARG A 74 -6.13 1.74 3.96
CA ARG A 74 -4.82 1.82 3.28
C ARG A 74 -4.88 2.90 2.20
N VAL A 75 -3.82 3.68 2.08
CA VAL A 75 -3.65 4.71 1.05
C VAL A 75 -2.33 4.47 0.36
N TYR A 76 -2.36 4.31 -0.96
CA TYR A 76 -1.17 4.25 -1.79
C TYR A 76 -0.88 5.63 -2.35
N GLU A 77 0.34 6.13 -2.16
CA GLU A 77 0.80 7.37 -2.78
C GLU A 77 1.30 7.04 -4.18
N VAL A 78 0.56 7.48 -5.20
CA VAL A 78 0.87 7.21 -6.61
C VAL A 78 1.38 8.48 -7.26
N HIS A 79 2.54 8.38 -7.91
CA HIS A 79 3.13 9.45 -8.69
C HIS A 79 2.81 9.23 -10.17
N PHE A 80 2.06 10.16 -10.76
CA PHE A 80 1.69 10.21 -12.16
C PHE A 80 2.65 11.14 -12.91
N PHE A 81 3.18 10.68 -14.02
CA PHE A 81 4.15 11.43 -14.82
C PHE A 81 3.53 11.89 -16.14
N GLY A 82 3.89 13.10 -16.59
CA GLY A 82 3.49 13.61 -17.90
C GLY A 82 1.98 13.93 -18.00
N THR A 83 1.35 14.24 -16.87
CA THR A 83 -0.05 14.68 -16.83
C THR A 83 -0.12 16.20 -16.91
N GLU A 84 -1.23 16.74 -17.42
CA GLU A 84 -1.49 18.18 -17.40
C GLU A 84 -2.22 18.63 -16.11
N MET A 85 -2.27 17.74 -15.11
CA MET A 85 -2.95 18.01 -13.84
C MET A 85 -2.08 18.88 -12.93
N GLU A 86 -2.71 19.59 -11.99
CA GLU A 86 -2.02 20.44 -11.02
C GLU A 86 -1.24 19.62 -9.97
N VAL A 87 -1.63 18.36 -9.78
CA VAL A 87 -1.08 17.47 -8.75
C VAL A 87 -0.57 16.19 -9.40
N ASP A 88 0.74 15.98 -9.32
CA ASP A 88 1.40 14.79 -9.86
C ASP A 88 1.34 13.59 -8.90
N ILE A 89 1.16 13.84 -7.59
CA ILE A 89 1.19 12.82 -6.54
C ILE A 89 -0.13 12.79 -5.80
N ILE A 90 -0.82 11.65 -5.85
CA ILE A 90 -2.17 11.50 -5.30
C ILE A 90 -2.26 10.23 -4.45
N GLY A 91 -2.96 10.33 -3.32
CA GLY A 91 -3.33 9.19 -2.49
C GLY A 91 -4.53 8.44 -3.08
N CYS A 92 -4.36 7.17 -3.38
CA CYS A 92 -5.41 6.31 -3.93
C CYS A 92 -5.69 5.12 -3.00
N ARG A 93 -6.94 4.67 -3.00
CA ARG A 93 -7.37 3.44 -2.32
C ARG A 93 -7.04 2.22 -3.16
N GLU A 94 -7.00 1.06 -2.51
CA GLU A 94 -6.61 -0.18 -3.16
C GLU A 94 -7.53 -0.58 -4.33
N HIS A 95 -8.83 -0.37 -4.15
CA HIS A 95 -9.86 -0.69 -5.15
C HIS A 95 -9.88 0.25 -6.35
N GLU A 96 -9.23 1.41 -6.25
CA GLU A 96 -9.13 2.42 -7.32
C GLU A 96 -7.98 2.12 -8.28
N LEU A 97 -7.08 1.20 -7.90
CA LEU A 97 -5.86 0.88 -8.63
C LEU A 97 -5.91 -0.50 -9.28
N LYS A 98 -5.20 -0.64 -10.40
CA LYS A 98 -4.95 -1.91 -11.08
C LYS A 98 -3.47 -2.03 -11.43
N LEU A 99 -2.87 -3.18 -11.16
CA LEU A 99 -1.50 -3.48 -11.56
C LEU A 99 -1.39 -3.63 -13.08
N ILE A 100 -0.40 -2.98 -13.70
CA ILE A 100 -0.13 -3.10 -15.14
C ILE A 100 0.96 -4.14 -15.43
N GLU A 101 1.99 -4.21 -14.57
CA GLU A 101 3.16 -5.08 -14.77
C GLU A 101 3.30 -6.05 -13.59
N ASP A 102 3.13 -7.34 -13.86
CA ASP A 102 3.11 -8.44 -12.87
C ASP A 102 4.50 -9.10 -12.70
N GLY A 103 5.54 -8.27 -12.62
CA GLY A 103 6.94 -8.74 -12.59
C GLY A 103 7.79 -8.18 -11.46
N TYR A 104 7.21 -7.34 -10.59
CA TYR A 104 7.97 -6.73 -9.52
C TYR A 104 8.05 -7.68 -8.32
N VAL A 105 9.23 -8.23 -8.09
CA VAL A 105 9.56 -8.97 -6.86
C VAL A 105 10.28 -7.97 -5.96
N SER A 106 9.73 -7.71 -4.76
CA SER A 106 10.41 -6.86 -3.80
C SER A 106 11.68 -7.55 -3.30
N GLU A 107 12.69 -6.74 -2.95
CA GLU A 107 13.95 -7.21 -2.37
C GLU A 107 13.70 -8.04 -1.10
N ASP A 108 12.73 -7.63 -0.28
CA ASP A 108 12.35 -8.36 0.94
C ASP A 108 11.91 -9.81 0.67
N ILE A 109 11.14 -10.05 -0.39
CA ILE A 109 10.67 -11.39 -0.76
C ILE A 109 11.88 -12.24 -1.18
N LEU A 110 12.75 -11.69 -2.02
CA LEU A 110 14.00 -12.33 -2.45
C LEU A 110 14.90 -12.67 -1.26
N GLU A 111 15.04 -11.75 -0.31
CA GLU A 111 15.85 -11.96 0.90
C GLU A 111 15.27 -13.07 1.78
N GLN A 112 13.95 -13.08 2.02
CA GLN A 112 13.29 -14.11 2.82
C GLN A 112 13.44 -15.51 2.21
N GLU A 113 13.29 -15.62 0.88
CA GLU A 113 13.50 -16.87 0.16
C GLU A 113 14.95 -17.35 0.29
N ALA A 114 15.92 -16.45 0.12
CA ALA A 114 17.34 -16.76 0.29
C ALA A 114 17.67 -17.22 1.72
N MET A 115 17.12 -16.55 2.74
CA MET A 115 17.28 -16.94 4.15
C MET A 115 16.65 -18.30 4.44
N LYS A 116 15.47 -18.58 3.89
CA LYS A 116 14.81 -19.89 4.03
C LYS A 116 15.65 -21.01 3.40
N ALA A 117 16.12 -20.80 2.17
CA ALA A 117 17.00 -21.75 1.49
C ALA A 117 18.32 -21.98 2.25
N HIS A 118 18.88 -20.93 2.86
CA HIS A 118 20.07 -21.04 3.71
C HIS A 118 19.80 -21.90 4.95
N ARG A 119 18.69 -21.65 5.67
CA ARG A 119 18.29 -22.45 6.85
C ARG A 119 18.10 -23.92 6.49
N GLU A 120 17.46 -24.23 5.37
CA GLU A 120 17.24 -25.59 4.90
C GLU A 120 18.55 -26.31 4.53
N LYS A 121 19.49 -25.61 3.89
CA LYS A 121 20.83 -26.15 3.59
C LYS A 121 21.59 -26.49 4.87
N MET A 122 21.58 -25.61 5.86
CA MET A 122 22.24 -25.84 7.15
C MET A 122 21.62 -27.00 7.93
N ALA A 123 20.28 -27.12 7.91
CA ALA A 123 19.57 -28.24 8.54
C ALA A 123 19.89 -29.60 7.90
N LYS A 124 20.14 -29.64 6.57
CA LYS A 124 20.55 -30.86 5.86
C LYS A 124 22.01 -31.25 6.13
N LEU A 125 22.88 -30.28 6.39
CA LEU A 125 24.31 -30.51 6.66
C LEU A 125 24.55 -31.00 8.10
N ASN A 126 23.70 -30.59 9.05
CA ASN A 126 23.74 -31.00 10.45
C ASN A 126 23.01 -32.33 10.75
N LYS A 127 22.65 -33.09 9.71
CA LYS A 127 21.91 -34.36 9.81
C LYS A 127 22.76 -35.50 9.24
#